data_AF-A0A7W0WI48-F1
#
_entry.id   AF-A0A7W0WI48-F1
#
_cell.length_a   1.000
_cell.length_b   1.000
_cell.length_c   1.000
_cell.angle_alpha   90.00
_cell.angle_beta   90.00
_cell.angle_gamma   90.00
#
_symmetry.space_group_name_H-M   'P 1'
#
loop_
_entity.id
_entity.type
_entity.pdbx_description
1 polymer ?
#
loop_
_entity_poly.entity_id
_entity_poly.type
_entity_poly.pdbx_seq_one_letter_code
_entity_poly.pdbx_strand_id
1 'polypeptide(L)' 'MQALPEELRTALTMRVLGGLSSPEIGEALGVPAGTIRYRISVARRHLAELLRLDEEDPGG' A
#
# COMPACT_ATOMS: atom_id res chain seq x y z
N MET A 1 -6.21 -4.00 8.37
CA MET A 1 -6.11 -3.05 7.24
C MET A 1 -6.34 -1.57 7.60
N GLN A 2 -6.97 -1.23 8.74
CA GLN A 2 -7.21 0.17 9.13
C GLN A 2 -5.93 0.98 9.45
N ALA A 3 -4.79 0.33 9.67
CA ALA A 3 -3.51 0.98 9.99
C ALA A 3 -2.86 1.75 8.82
N LEU A 4 -3.28 1.51 7.57
CA LEU A 4 -2.81 2.28 6.42
C LEU A 4 -3.75 3.45 6.14
N PRO A 5 -3.22 4.66 5.88
CA PRO A 5 -3.95 5.75 5.26
C PRO A 5 -4.70 5.27 4.00
N GLU A 6 -5.89 5.80 3.78
CA GLU A 6 -6.83 5.31 2.76
C GLU A 6 -6.23 5.34 1.35
N GLU A 7 -5.47 6.38 1.02
CA GLU A 7 -4.81 6.52 -0.27
C GLU A 7 -3.76 5.43 -0.53
N LEU A 8 -3.03 5.04 0.51
CA LEU A 8 -2.02 3.98 0.43
C LEU A 8 -2.68 2.62 0.28
N ARG A 9 -3.74 2.38 1.06
CA ARG A 9 -4.54 1.16 1.00
C ARG A 9 -5.16 0.99 -0.39
N THR A 10 -5.80 2.04 -0.90
CA THR A 10 -6.46 2.04 -2.22
C THR A 10 -5.46 1.71 -3.33
N ALA A 11 -4.32 2.42 -3.38
CA ALA A 11 -3.29 2.18 -4.38
C ALA A 11 -2.70 0.76 -4.31
N LEU A 12 -2.49 0.24 -3.10
CA LEU A 12 -1.96 -1.11 -2.90
C LEU A 12 -2.98 -2.19 -3.29
N THR A 13 -4.26 -2.01 -2.91
CA THR A 13 -5.35 -2.93 -3.25
C THR A 13 -5.55 -3.02 -4.76
N MET A 14 -5.62 -1.88 -5.46
CA MET A 14 -5.75 -1.85 -6.92
C MET A 14 -4.57 -2.54 -7.63
N ARG A 15 -3.36 -2.44 -7.06
CA ARG A 15 -2.17 -3.11 -7.59
C ARG A 15 -2.20 -4.62 -7.36
N VAL A 16 -2.46 -5.07 -6.14
CA VAL A 16 -2.29 -6.48 -5.74
C VAL A 16 -3.51 -7.30 -6.12
N LEU A 17 -4.70 -6.81 -5.79
CA LEU A 17 -5.96 -7.51 -6.07
C LEU A 17 -6.48 -7.18 -7.46
N GLY A 18 -6.31 -5.93 -7.91
CA GLY A 18 -6.78 -5.50 -9.23
C GLY A 18 -5.78 -5.74 -10.37
N GLY A 19 -4.53 -6.12 -10.08
CA GLY A 19 -3.50 -6.36 -11.11
C GLY A 19 -3.06 -5.12 -11.90
N LEU A 20 -3.52 -3.93 -11.53
CA LEU A 20 -3.32 -2.71 -12.32
C LEU A 20 -1.88 -2.19 -12.23
N SER A 21 -1.43 -1.55 -13.31
CA SER A 21 -0.18 -0.80 -13.38
C SER A 21 -0.28 0.57 -12.73
N SER A 22 0.86 1.15 -12.32
CA SER A 22 0.85 2.49 -11.72
C SER A 22 0.29 3.59 -12.65
N PRO A 23 0.50 3.55 -13.98
CA PRO A 23 -0.21 4.42 -14.92
C PRO A 23 -1.74 4.25 -14.89
N GLU A 24 -2.24 3.01 -15.00
CA GLU A 24 -3.70 2.74 -14.99
C GLU A 24 -4.37 3.18 -13.67
N ILE A 25 -3.70 2.93 -12.54
CA ILE A 25 -4.18 3.40 -11.23
C ILE A 25 -4.16 4.93 -11.16
N GLY A 26 -3.12 5.57 -11.72
CA GLY A 26 -3.01 7.02 -11.74
C GLY A 26 -4.12 7.68 -12.56
N GLU A 27 -4.44 7.10 -13.71
CA GLU A 27 -5.58 7.52 -14.54
C GLU A 27 -6.90 7.36 -13.80
N ALA A 28 -7.15 6.19 -13.19
CA ALA A 28 -8.38 5.93 -12.45
C ALA A 28 -8.59 6.85 -11.23
N LEU A 29 -7.50 7.29 -10.59
CA LEU A 29 -7.52 8.14 -9.40
C LEU A 29 -7.26 9.63 -9.68
N GLY A 30 -7.03 10.02 -10.93
CA GLY A 30 -6.74 11.40 -11.31
C GLY A 30 -5.43 11.95 -10.74
N VAL A 31 -4.42 11.09 -10.54
CA VAL A 31 -3.10 11.49 -9.98
C VAL A 31 -1.93 10.95 -10.81
N PRO A 32 -0.75 11.60 -10.78
CA PRO A 32 0.41 11.11 -11.54
C PRO A 32 0.83 9.68 -11.15
N ALA A 33 1.25 8.88 -12.14
CA ALA A 33 1.77 7.53 -11.92
C ALA A 33 2.97 7.49 -10.95
N GLY A 34 3.76 8.57 -10.88
CA GLY A 34 4.84 8.74 -9.89
C GLY A 34 4.32 8.77 -8.45
N THR A 35 3.21 9.46 -8.21
CA THR A 35 2.52 9.50 -6.91
C THR A 35 2.03 8.11 -6.51
N ILE A 36 1.48 7.34 -7.47
CA ILE A 36 1.06 5.96 -7.21
C ILE A 36 2.26 5.07 -6.83
N ARG A 37 3.38 5.17 -7.57
CA ARG A 37 4.60 4.42 -7.21
C ARG A 37 5.08 4.76 -5.80
N TYR A 38 5.08 6.04 -5.44
CA TYR A 38 5.42 6.49 -4.09
C TYR A 38 4.46 5.89 -3.05
N ARG A 39 3.14 6.04 -3.24
CA ARG A 39 2.12 5.51 -2.33
C ARG A 39 2.28 4.01 -2.11
N ILE A 40 2.47 3.23 -3.17
CA ILE A 40 2.67 1.78 -3.05
C ILE A 40 3.96 1.44 -2.29
N SER A 41 5.06 2.16 -2.54
CA SER A 41 6.32 1.98 -1.81
C SER A 41 6.14 2.25 -0.30
N VAL A 42 5.50 3.36 0.04
CA VAL A 42 5.19 3.73 1.43
C VAL A 42 4.29 2.67 2.08
N ALA A 43 3.24 2.23 1.37
CA ALA A 43 2.31 1.22 1.85
C ALA A 43 3.03 -0.10 2.22
N ARG A 44 3.97 -0.54 1.37
CA ARG A 44 4.78 -1.74 1.64
C ARG A 44 5.65 -1.60 2.88
N ARG A 45 6.28 -0.44 3.08
CA ARG A 45 7.08 -0.19 4.29
C ARG A 45 6.21 -0.24 5.55
N HIS A 46 5.03 0.39 5.53
CA HIS A 46 4.11 0.33 6.67
C HIS A 46 3.69 -1.12 6.99
N LEU A 47 3.39 -1.93 5.98
CA LEU A 47 3.08 -3.35 6.20
C LEU A 47 4.28 -4.12 6.73
N ALA A 48 5.48 -3.87 6.23
CA ALA A 48 6.69 -4.52 6.72
C ALA A 48 6.94 -4.20 8.21
N GLU A 49 6.73 -2.95 8.62
CA GLU A 49 6.85 -2.56 10.04
C GLU A 49 5.77 -3.21 10.90
N LEU A 50 4.52 -3.28 10.44
CA LEU A 50 3.45 -3.96 11.17
C LEU A 50 3.75 -5.46 11.35
N LEU A 51 4.25 -6.13 10.31
CA LEU A 51 4.60 -7.54 10.38
C LEU A 51 5.78 -7.80 11.32
N ARG A 52 6.73 -6.87 11.43
CA ARG A 52 7.81 -6.94 12.42
C ARG A 52 7.30 -6.78 13.85
N LEU A 53 6.30 -5.92 14.07
CA LEU A 53 5.66 -5.77 15.38
C LEU A 53 4.87 -7.03 15.78
N ASP A 54 4.29 -7.75 14.82
CA ASP A 54 3.64 -9.04 15.07
C ASP A 54 4.65 -10.16 15.42
N GLU A 55 5.91 -10.06 14.98
CA GLU A 55 6.99 -10.99 15.38
C GLU A 55 7.47 -10.75 16.83
N GLU A 56 7.25 -9.56 17.40
CA GLU A 56 7.57 -9.18 18.77
C GLU A 56 6.39 -9.38 19.75
N ASP A 57 5.52 -10.37 19.52
CA ASP A 57 4.64 -10.89 20.56
C ASP A 57 5.28 -12.13 21.22
N PRO A 58 6.09 -11.98 22.30
CA PRO A 58 6.49 -13.08 23.16
C PRO A 58 5.29 -13.47 24.05
N GLY A 59 4.24 -13.98 23.42
CA GLY A 59 3.10 -14.58 24.11
C GLY A 59 3.41 -16.03 24.49
N GLY A 60 4.25 -16.20 25.52
CA GLY A 60 4.57 -17.47 26.17
C GLY A 60 5.23 -17.26 27.53
#